data_AF-A0A3R7ANB9-F1
#
_entry.id   AF-A0A3R7ANB9-F1
#
_cell.length_a   1.000
_cell.length_b   1.000
_cell.length_c   1.000
_cell.angle_alpha   90.00
_cell.angle_beta   90.00
_cell.angle_gamma   90.00
#
_symmetry.space_group_name_H-M   'P 1'
#
loop_
_entity.id
_entity.type
_entity.pdbx_description
1 polymer ?
#
loop_
_entity_poly.entity_id
_entity_poly.type
_entity_poly.pdbx_seq_one_letter_code
_entity_poly.pdbx_strand_id
1 'polypeptide(L)'
;MVVDPGTGAMHKKFGRDPVKIPFQLAVLHHDLLDLRFQETAAAAAPDRFPLHTSVVVLRGPSKGLTGTVVRHHADQATIGVRVSPRSPEPPFGYAIAAAICDKYYSSFVLCQKLGIQPSTLGRITGSLLVNPGRYDIGLNIKFKKELMLAGYCRYIRKEGGADDMAWTRGDSVSLVVGNDDADNDGKDGGIWEYTDKAFYTLVAFQRKFPRVYAALETLPYSAVYDGAAFLNVANPSAVKSVLESIKTWLSQLDIAPLPLIPVSSATLPRAAIHAIQAAGDSRTAAASPSSTTEEITVESSALFRPVESNYDLSASSATGHRPPLLGDRVVSLSARGVPFGLRGTVVASHQATACVEVLFDATFSGGTSLGGTCSAYRGKLVHWSSLLVVSTPPPPPTNHHHRSKQLLPQHHQPKQSNQPKSAEYRPAPNQPTSSSSSRPKPPQSPPHPPSLVAPLIVLPTDVVTPPPPPSTEKMHSLIAKWAEKEESRDLHAPAHSMAQYFNKLQARPDMAPPPARAAIPPYQQQQQPPLPPPYQQQPQGPPKQPQAAKMMGGLLLPAQVLKSKLTKHAQ
;
A
#
# COMPACT_ATOMS: atom_id res chain seq x y z
N MET A 1 -22.01 -4.74 -15.76
CA MET A 1 -23.22 -5.09 -15.00
C MET A 1 -22.93 -5.05 -13.52
N VAL A 2 -23.98 -4.96 -12.69
CA VAL A 2 -23.95 -5.17 -11.23
C VAL A 2 -25.14 -6.04 -10.87
N VAL A 3 -24.90 -7.08 -10.08
CA VAL A 3 -25.91 -7.90 -9.41
C VAL A 3 -26.34 -7.15 -8.14
N ASP A 4 -27.64 -6.97 -7.94
CA ASP A 4 -28.19 -6.55 -6.66
C ASP A 4 -28.01 -7.68 -5.61
N PRO A 5 -27.32 -7.44 -4.47
CA PRO A 5 -27.20 -8.45 -3.42
C PRO A 5 -28.55 -8.87 -2.83
N GLY A 6 -29.58 -8.01 -2.85
CA GLY A 6 -30.93 -8.33 -2.38
C GLY A 6 -31.63 -9.34 -3.29
N THR A 7 -32.02 -8.92 -4.49
CA THR A 7 -32.84 -9.69 -5.45
C THR A 7 -32.05 -10.60 -6.39
N GLY A 8 -30.75 -10.34 -6.59
CA GLY A 8 -29.94 -11.02 -7.60
C GLY A 8 -30.17 -10.56 -9.04
N ALA A 9 -31.02 -9.56 -9.27
CA ALA A 9 -31.21 -8.96 -10.59
C ALA A 9 -29.91 -8.29 -11.09
N MET A 10 -29.67 -8.33 -12.41
CA MET A 10 -28.51 -7.70 -13.03
C MET A 10 -28.88 -6.40 -13.76
N HIS A 11 -28.25 -5.30 -13.36
CA HIS A 11 -28.50 -3.97 -13.91
C HIS A 11 -27.25 -3.35 -14.54
N LYS A 12 -27.47 -2.40 -15.46
CA LYS A 12 -26.41 -1.57 -16.06
C LYS A 12 -25.85 -0.61 -15.01
N LYS A 13 -24.52 -0.56 -14.92
CA LYS A 13 -23.80 0.42 -14.08
C LYS A 13 -23.24 1.52 -14.97
N PHE A 14 -23.73 2.74 -14.76
CA PHE A 14 -23.28 3.92 -15.51
C PHE A 14 -22.04 4.56 -14.87
N GLY A 15 -21.32 5.37 -15.66
CA GLY A 15 -20.26 6.24 -15.15
C GLY A 15 -20.84 7.32 -14.23
N ARG A 16 -19.99 7.88 -13.35
CA ARG A 16 -20.38 9.02 -12.50
C ARG A 16 -20.25 10.35 -13.23
N ASP A 17 -19.26 10.44 -14.12
CA ASP A 17 -18.86 11.68 -14.77
C ASP A 17 -19.67 11.91 -16.06
N PRO A 18 -20.36 13.06 -16.22
CA PRO A 18 -21.25 13.31 -17.35
C PRO A 18 -20.45 13.61 -18.62
N VAL A 19 -20.42 12.66 -19.57
CA VAL A 19 -19.81 12.84 -20.89
C VAL A 19 -20.75 13.63 -21.80
N LYS A 20 -20.29 14.78 -22.31
CA LYS A 20 -21.02 15.57 -23.30
C LYS A 20 -20.75 15.03 -24.71
N ILE A 21 -21.81 14.71 -25.44
CA ILE A 21 -21.75 14.23 -26.83
C ILE A 21 -22.59 15.18 -27.69
N PRO A 22 -22.08 15.68 -28.84
CA PRO A 22 -22.88 16.46 -29.79
C PRO A 22 -24.10 15.66 -30.29
N PHE A 23 -25.29 16.27 -30.28
CA PHE A 23 -26.55 15.55 -30.58
C PHE A 23 -26.54 14.90 -31.97
N GLN A 24 -25.90 15.52 -32.97
CA GLN A 24 -25.74 14.97 -34.32
C GLN A 24 -24.86 13.71 -34.41
N LEU A 25 -24.22 13.29 -33.30
CA LEU A 25 -23.47 12.04 -33.17
C LEU A 25 -24.20 11.00 -32.29
N ALA A 26 -25.39 11.32 -31.77
CA ALA A 26 -26.16 10.44 -30.91
C ALA A 26 -27.04 9.48 -31.73
N VAL A 27 -26.69 8.19 -31.73
CA VAL A 27 -27.52 7.13 -32.32
C VAL A 27 -28.59 6.71 -31.29
N LEU A 28 -29.84 7.10 -31.54
CA LEU A 28 -30.96 6.87 -30.61
C LEU A 28 -31.49 5.43 -30.62
N HIS A 29 -31.41 4.75 -31.77
CA HIS A 29 -31.85 3.35 -31.94
C HIS A 29 -30.80 2.56 -32.72
N HIS A 30 -30.53 1.34 -32.27
CA HIS A 30 -29.59 0.41 -32.92
C HIS A 30 -29.95 -1.04 -32.59
N ASP A 31 -29.94 -1.91 -33.59
CA ASP A 31 -30.46 -3.28 -33.47
C ASP A 31 -29.45 -4.26 -32.85
N LEU A 32 -28.15 -3.98 -32.94
CA LEU A 32 -27.09 -4.83 -32.37
C LEU A 32 -26.88 -4.48 -30.89
N LEU A 33 -27.75 -5.00 -30.03
CA LEU A 33 -27.56 -4.93 -28.58
C LEU A 33 -26.45 -5.87 -28.12
N ASP A 34 -25.50 -5.32 -27.35
CA ASP A 34 -24.42 -6.10 -26.75
C ASP A 34 -24.94 -6.93 -25.56
N LEU A 35 -24.98 -8.26 -25.75
CA LEU A 35 -25.46 -9.23 -24.76
C LEU A 35 -24.72 -9.14 -23.41
N ARG A 36 -23.49 -8.63 -23.37
CA ARG A 36 -22.73 -8.40 -22.12
C ARG A 36 -23.35 -7.34 -21.22
N PHE A 37 -24.26 -6.53 -21.76
CA PHE A 37 -25.01 -5.50 -21.06
C PHE A 37 -26.53 -5.77 -21.03
N GLN A 38 -26.96 -7.00 -21.36
CA GLN A 38 -28.35 -7.40 -21.21
C GLN A 38 -28.70 -7.51 -19.71
N GLU A 39 -29.78 -6.84 -19.29
CA GLU A 39 -30.26 -6.89 -17.91
C GLU A 39 -31.01 -8.20 -17.64
N THR A 40 -31.00 -8.65 -16.39
CA THR A 40 -31.58 -9.93 -15.98
C THR A 40 -32.47 -9.71 -14.78
N ALA A 41 -33.66 -10.31 -14.79
CA ALA A 41 -34.61 -10.23 -13.68
C ALA A 41 -34.07 -10.87 -12.39
N ALA A 42 -34.77 -10.66 -11.29
CA ALA A 42 -34.47 -11.32 -10.01
C ALA A 42 -34.47 -12.84 -10.18
N ALA A 43 -33.46 -13.50 -9.62
CA ALA A 43 -33.26 -14.95 -9.72
C ALA A 43 -33.44 -15.60 -8.34
N ALA A 44 -33.94 -16.83 -8.31
CA ALA A 44 -34.18 -17.53 -7.04
C ALA A 44 -32.86 -17.85 -6.32
N ALA A 45 -32.91 -18.03 -5.00
CA ALA A 45 -31.73 -18.40 -4.21
C ALA A 45 -30.93 -19.61 -4.73
N PRO A 46 -31.57 -20.73 -5.19
CA PRO A 46 -30.85 -21.85 -5.81
C PRO A 46 -30.10 -21.46 -7.09
N ASP A 47 -30.69 -20.67 -7.99
CA ASP A 47 -30.08 -20.26 -9.26
C ASP A 47 -28.92 -19.28 -9.02
N ARG A 48 -29.09 -18.37 -8.05
CA ARG A 48 -28.07 -17.40 -7.64
C ARG A 48 -26.86 -18.07 -7.00
N PHE A 49 -27.07 -19.12 -6.22
CA PHE A 49 -26.05 -19.81 -5.43
C PHE A 49 -26.20 -21.33 -5.53
N PRO A 50 -25.80 -21.98 -6.64
CA PRO A 50 -25.93 -23.42 -6.79
C PRO A 50 -25.18 -24.20 -5.71
N LEU A 51 -25.67 -25.39 -5.37
CA LEU A 51 -25.00 -26.29 -4.41
C LEU A 51 -23.55 -26.56 -4.83
N HIS A 52 -22.67 -26.73 -3.86
CA HIS A 52 -21.23 -26.92 -4.02
C HIS A 52 -20.46 -25.72 -4.63
N THR A 53 -21.10 -24.57 -4.87
CA THR A 53 -20.41 -23.36 -5.34
C THR A 53 -19.60 -22.69 -4.23
N SER A 54 -18.41 -22.19 -4.57
CA SER A 54 -17.57 -21.37 -3.69
C SER A 54 -18.11 -19.94 -3.53
N VAL A 55 -18.19 -19.47 -2.29
CA VAL A 55 -18.67 -18.13 -1.91
C VAL A 55 -17.76 -17.48 -0.86
N VAL A 56 -17.80 -16.15 -0.76
CA VAL A 56 -17.15 -15.37 0.31
C VAL A 56 -18.21 -14.59 1.09
N VAL A 57 -18.11 -14.62 2.42
CA VAL A 57 -19.01 -13.88 3.32
C VAL A 57 -18.63 -12.39 3.34
N LEU A 58 -19.58 -11.49 3.09
CA LEU A 58 -19.38 -10.04 3.02
C LEU A 58 -19.60 -9.32 4.36
N ARG A 59 -20.50 -9.83 5.21
CA ARG A 59 -21.01 -9.18 6.42
C ARG A 59 -21.15 -10.19 7.58
N GLY A 60 -21.26 -9.69 8.81
CA GLY A 60 -21.35 -10.53 10.02
C GLY A 60 -19.97 -10.93 10.60
N PRO A 61 -19.93 -11.79 11.64
CA PRO A 61 -18.68 -12.18 12.31
C PRO A 61 -17.75 -12.98 11.40
N SER A 62 -18.30 -13.78 10.50
CA SER A 62 -17.58 -14.65 9.55
C SER A 62 -16.97 -13.90 8.35
N LYS A 63 -16.79 -12.57 8.43
CA LYS A 63 -16.46 -11.70 7.29
C LYS A 63 -15.18 -12.16 6.56
N GLY A 64 -15.30 -12.24 5.24
CA GLY A 64 -14.26 -12.64 4.30
C GLY A 64 -13.88 -14.12 4.34
N LEU A 65 -14.52 -14.94 5.17
CA LEU A 65 -14.30 -16.39 5.11
C LEU A 65 -14.85 -16.92 3.78
N THR A 66 -14.05 -17.76 3.13
CA THR A 66 -14.43 -18.50 1.93
C THR A 66 -15.08 -19.80 2.38
N GLY A 67 -16.16 -20.19 1.71
CA GLY A 67 -16.88 -21.42 2.00
C GLY A 67 -17.60 -21.97 0.79
N THR A 68 -18.32 -23.07 1.00
CA THR A 68 -19.04 -23.80 -0.04
C THR A 68 -20.51 -23.92 0.33
N VAL A 69 -21.41 -23.63 -0.61
CA VAL A 69 -22.86 -23.75 -0.41
C VAL A 69 -23.25 -25.23 -0.20
N VAL A 70 -23.90 -25.54 0.92
CA VAL A 70 -24.34 -26.90 1.29
C VAL A 70 -25.85 -27.07 1.21
N ARG A 71 -26.64 -26.06 1.60
CA ARG A 71 -28.10 -26.10 1.50
C ARG A 71 -28.73 -24.72 1.39
N HIS A 72 -29.90 -24.65 0.78
CA HIS A 72 -30.79 -23.49 0.84
C HIS A 72 -31.83 -23.70 1.94
N HIS A 73 -32.19 -22.65 2.67
CA HIS A 73 -33.32 -22.72 3.58
C HIS A 73 -34.65 -22.52 2.84
N ALA A 74 -35.75 -23.05 3.37
CA ALA A 74 -37.08 -22.95 2.74
C ALA A 74 -37.56 -21.50 2.51
N ASP A 75 -37.04 -20.58 3.32
CA ASP A 75 -37.27 -19.13 3.29
C ASP A 75 -36.56 -18.41 2.12
N GLN A 76 -35.62 -19.07 1.43
CA GLN A 76 -34.73 -18.55 0.37
C GLN A 76 -33.82 -17.36 0.76
N ALA A 77 -34.15 -16.56 1.77
CA ALA A 77 -33.32 -15.46 2.26
C ALA A 77 -32.02 -15.95 2.94
N THR A 78 -31.99 -17.19 3.43
CA THR A 78 -30.85 -17.77 4.17
C THR A 78 -30.29 -19.04 3.51
N ILE A 79 -28.96 -19.16 3.56
CA ILE A 79 -28.17 -20.21 2.91
C ILE A 79 -27.20 -20.82 3.92
N GLY A 80 -27.16 -22.14 3.99
CA GLY A 80 -26.18 -22.91 4.77
C GLY A 80 -24.87 -23.04 4.00
N VAL A 81 -23.81 -22.42 4.53
CA VAL A 81 -22.48 -22.40 3.92
C VAL A 81 -21.49 -23.11 4.84
N ARG A 82 -20.82 -24.14 4.31
CA ARG A 82 -19.72 -24.80 5.00
C ARG A 82 -18.45 -23.97 4.88
N VAL A 83 -17.88 -23.60 6.02
CA VAL A 83 -16.71 -22.73 6.14
C VAL A 83 -15.65 -23.42 6.99
N SER A 84 -14.38 -23.26 6.63
CA SER A 84 -13.27 -23.61 7.53
C SER A 84 -13.11 -22.47 8.56
N PRO A 85 -13.31 -22.72 9.86
CA PRO A 85 -13.09 -21.70 10.87
C PRO A 85 -11.61 -21.30 10.87
N ARG A 86 -11.32 -20.00 10.73
CA ARG A 86 -9.96 -19.44 10.79
C ARG A 86 -9.92 -18.39 11.89
N SER A 87 -8.89 -18.45 12.74
CA SER A 87 -8.71 -17.52 13.86
C SER A 87 -8.84 -16.05 13.39
N PRO A 88 -9.54 -15.19 14.16
CA PRO A 88 -9.86 -13.82 13.76
C PRO A 88 -8.60 -13.06 13.34
N GLU A 89 -8.72 -12.19 12.33
CA GLU A 89 -7.59 -11.45 11.75
C GLU A 89 -6.90 -10.56 12.81
N PRO A 90 -5.67 -10.87 13.29
CA PRO A 90 -4.94 -9.91 14.09
C PRO A 90 -4.52 -8.74 13.18
N PRO A 91 -4.64 -7.47 13.60
CA PRO A 91 -4.32 -6.28 12.80
C PRO A 91 -2.80 -6.05 12.55
N PHE A 92 -2.04 -7.12 12.27
CA PHE A 92 -0.57 -7.08 12.15
C PHE A 92 -0.07 -6.15 11.04
N GLY A 93 -0.84 -6.00 9.95
CA GLY A 93 -0.52 -5.07 8.86
C GLY A 93 -0.40 -3.62 9.35
N TYR A 94 -1.34 -3.13 10.16
CA TYR A 94 -1.28 -1.79 10.75
C TYR A 94 -0.17 -1.66 11.79
N ALA A 95 0.02 -2.69 12.63
CA ALA A 95 1.06 -2.68 13.65
C ALA A 95 2.47 -2.56 13.03
N ILE A 96 2.73 -3.31 11.95
CA ILE A 96 3.99 -3.24 11.20
C ILE A 96 4.10 -1.91 10.43
N ALA A 97 3.02 -1.43 9.81
CA ALA A 97 3.00 -0.13 9.12
C ALA A 97 3.30 1.06 10.06
N ALA A 98 2.85 0.99 11.32
CA ALA A 98 3.13 1.99 12.35
C ALA A 98 4.53 1.85 12.97
N ALA A 99 5.03 0.63 13.16
CA ALA A 99 6.34 0.37 13.77
C ALA A 99 7.52 0.52 12.79
N ILE A 100 7.31 0.23 11.50
CA ILE A 100 8.35 0.23 10.46
C ILE A 100 7.96 1.24 9.37
N CYS A 101 8.14 2.53 9.68
CA CYS A 101 7.97 3.63 8.73
C CYS A 101 9.32 4.33 8.44
N ASP A 102 9.55 4.75 7.19
CA ASP A 102 10.66 5.64 6.87
C ASP A 102 10.41 7.03 7.48
N LYS A 103 11.47 7.66 8.02
CA LYS A 103 11.43 9.06 8.44
C LYS A 103 11.59 9.97 7.22
N TYR A 104 10.82 11.05 7.21
CA TYR A 104 10.84 12.08 6.17
C TYR A 104 11.22 13.44 6.80
N TYR A 105 11.96 14.25 6.04
CA TYR A 105 12.33 15.62 6.40
C TYR A 105 11.96 16.55 5.24
N SER A 106 11.54 17.77 5.54
CA SER A 106 11.27 18.78 4.52
C SER A 106 12.51 19.13 3.70
N SER A 107 12.31 19.58 2.46
CA SER A 107 13.36 20.11 1.58
C SER A 107 14.29 21.11 2.29
N PHE A 108 13.74 22.02 3.08
CA PHE A 108 14.49 23.00 3.87
C PHE A 108 15.45 22.36 4.88
N VAL A 109 14.98 21.40 5.69
CA VAL A 109 15.82 20.68 6.66
C VAL A 109 16.88 19.83 5.95
N LEU A 110 16.56 19.26 4.78
CA LEU A 110 17.52 18.52 3.96
C LEU A 110 18.62 19.44 3.41
N CYS A 111 18.27 20.62 2.90
CA CYS A 111 19.21 21.64 2.44
C CYS A 111 20.15 22.09 3.56
N GLN A 112 19.63 22.34 4.76
CA GLN A 112 20.44 22.69 5.94
C GLN A 112 21.43 21.56 6.31
N LYS A 113 21.01 20.28 6.25
CA LYS A 113 21.88 19.13 6.48
C LYS A 113 22.97 18.92 5.40
N LEU A 114 22.72 19.37 4.17
CA LEU A 114 23.61 19.20 3.01
C LEU A 114 24.53 20.41 2.74
N GLY A 115 24.19 21.59 3.29
CA GLY A 115 24.89 22.84 3.00
C GLY A 115 24.66 23.37 1.59
N ILE A 116 23.46 23.19 1.02
CA ILE A 116 23.10 23.57 -0.35
C ILE A 116 21.85 24.45 -0.41
N GLN A 117 21.70 25.22 -1.49
CA GLN A 117 20.48 26.01 -1.73
C GLN A 117 19.26 25.11 -2.07
N PRO A 118 18.03 25.53 -1.72
CA PRO A 118 16.80 24.89 -2.18
C PRO A 118 16.72 24.73 -3.71
N SER A 119 17.18 25.74 -4.47
CA SER A 119 17.25 25.71 -5.94
C SER A 119 18.18 24.61 -6.46
N THR A 120 19.28 24.33 -5.76
CA THR A 120 20.22 23.24 -6.08
C THR A 120 19.58 21.88 -5.78
N LEU A 121 18.95 21.72 -4.61
CA LEU A 121 18.20 20.49 -4.28
C LEU A 121 17.07 20.23 -5.29
N GLY A 122 16.35 21.27 -5.69
CA GLY A 122 15.30 21.22 -6.71
C GLY A 122 15.82 20.69 -8.04
N ARG A 123 16.87 21.33 -8.58
CA ARG A 123 17.53 20.94 -9.84
C ARG A 123 18.12 19.54 -9.81
N ILE A 124 18.80 19.15 -8.73
CA ILE A 124 19.56 17.88 -8.69
C ILE A 124 18.69 16.65 -8.38
N THR A 125 17.52 16.83 -7.75
CA THR A 125 16.57 15.73 -7.48
C THR A 125 15.59 15.50 -8.63
N GLY A 126 15.44 16.46 -9.54
CA GLY A 126 14.75 16.29 -10.82
C GLY A 126 15.68 15.80 -11.95
N SER A 127 15.32 16.19 -13.18
CA SER A 127 16.13 16.05 -14.39
C SER A 127 17.05 17.27 -14.55
N LEU A 128 18.31 17.06 -14.96
CA LEU A 128 19.32 18.09 -15.10
C LEU A 128 20.07 17.91 -16.42
N LEU A 129 19.66 18.66 -17.46
CA LEU A 129 20.14 18.50 -18.83
C LEU A 129 21.39 19.34 -19.11
N VAL A 130 22.42 18.71 -19.65
CA VAL A 130 23.72 19.34 -19.99
C VAL A 130 24.15 19.01 -21.42
N ASN A 131 24.67 20.01 -22.13
CA ASN A 131 25.24 19.90 -23.48
C ASN A 131 26.76 19.64 -23.45
N PRO A 132 27.38 19.13 -24.54
CA PRO A 132 26.77 18.75 -25.82
C PRO A 132 26.05 17.40 -25.75
N GLY A 133 24.86 17.33 -26.36
CA GLY A 133 24.11 16.08 -26.51
C GLY A 133 22.96 15.84 -25.52
N ARG A 134 22.56 16.86 -24.73
CA ARG A 134 21.45 16.78 -23.76
C ARG A 134 21.55 15.55 -22.82
N TYR A 135 22.72 15.34 -22.24
CA TYR A 135 22.90 14.34 -21.19
C TYR A 135 22.09 14.76 -19.96
N ASP A 136 21.20 13.89 -19.48
CA ASP A 136 20.61 14.04 -18.16
C ASP A 136 21.58 13.50 -17.10
N ILE A 137 21.91 14.35 -16.13
CA ILE A 137 22.76 14.04 -14.97
C ILE A 137 22.02 14.26 -13.64
N GLY A 138 20.70 14.42 -13.67
CA GLY A 138 19.86 14.53 -12.48
C GLY A 138 19.62 13.17 -11.82
N LEU A 139 19.36 13.16 -10.51
CA LEU A 139 18.99 11.94 -9.78
C LEU A 139 17.60 11.42 -10.19
N ASN A 140 16.77 12.26 -10.84
CA ASN A 140 15.45 11.89 -11.38
C ASN A 140 14.49 11.22 -10.38
N ILE A 141 14.64 11.49 -9.07
CA ILE A 141 13.78 10.93 -8.02
C ILE A 141 12.43 11.65 -7.89
N LYS A 142 12.24 12.79 -8.57
CA LYS A 142 10.95 13.46 -8.74
C LYS A 142 10.78 13.99 -10.16
N PHE A 143 9.56 14.02 -10.66
CA PHE A 143 9.22 14.65 -11.94
C PHE A 143 7.95 15.50 -11.80
N LYS A 144 8.12 16.82 -12.03
CA LYS A 144 7.13 17.88 -11.75
C LYS A 144 6.56 17.75 -10.31
N LYS A 145 5.31 18.19 -10.09
CA LYS A 145 4.48 17.89 -8.91
C LYS A 145 3.60 16.63 -9.12
N GLU A 146 3.94 15.79 -10.11
CA GLU A 146 3.09 14.68 -10.59
C GLU A 146 3.60 13.31 -10.15
N LEU A 147 4.92 13.07 -10.23
CA LEU A 147 5.56 11.76 -10.03
C LEU A 147 6.73 11.83 -9.02
N MET A 148 6.91 10.76 -8.25
CA MET A 148 7.91 10.65 -7.17
C MET A 148 8.47 9.23 -7.05
N LEU A 149 9.68 9.10 -6.49
CA LEU A 149 10.30 7.80 -6.22
C LEU A 149 9.94 7.26 -4.82
N ALA A 150 9.28 6.09 -4.80
CA ALA A 150 8.82 5.41 -3.60
C ALA A 150 9.94 5.21 -2.55
N GLY A 151 9.70 5.66 -1.31
CA GLY A 151 10.65 5.51 -0.20
C GLY A 151 11.89 6.43 -0.25
N TYR A 152 12.01 7.28 -1.26
CA TYR A 152 13.06 8.30 -1.36
C TYR A 152 12.52 9.72 -1.14
N CYS A 153 11.38 10.04 -1.75
CA CYS A 153 10.70 11.32 -1.54
C CYS A 153 9.18 11.17 -1.50
N ARG A 154 8.50 12.20 -0.98
CA ARG A 154 7.05 12.37 -1.08
C ARG A 154 6.68 13.84 -1.28
N TYR A 155 5.54 14.09 -1.90
CA TYR A 155 4.97 15.44 -2.01
C TYR A 155 3.75 15.56 -1.10
N ILE A 156 3.85 16.37 -0.06
CA ILE A 156 2.70 16.73 0.78
C ILE A 156 2.03 17.94 0.14
N ARG A 157 0.94 17.71 -0.59
CA ARG A 157 0.06 18.77 -1.09
C ARG A 157 -0.56 19.50 0.10
N LYS A 158 -0.54 20.83 0.11
CA LYS A 158 -1.26 21.63 1.11
C LYS A 158 -2.75 21.41 0.88
N GLU A 159 -3.45 20.82 1.84
CA GLU A 159 -4.90 20.64 1.71
C GLU A 159 -5.58 22.01 1.62
N GLY A 160 -6.37 22.21 0.56
CA GLY A 160 -7.21 23.39 0.37
C GLY A 160 -8.45 23.34 1.26
N GLY A 161 -8.25 23.29 2.58
CA GLY A 161 -9.32 23.38 3.56
C GLY A 161 -10.00 24.75 3.50
N ALA A 162 -11.32 24.76 3.69
CA ALA A 162 -11.99 25.96 4.13
C ALA A 162 -11.56 26.28 5.58
N ASP A 163 -11.54 27.57 5.91
CA ASP A 163 -10.97 28.20 7.10
C ASP A 163 -9.43 28.13 7.28
N ASP A 164 -8.84 29.32 7.32
CA ASP A 164 -7.42 29.60 7.55
C ASP A 164 -7.06 29.45 9.05
N MET A 165 -7.03 28.20 9.52
CA MET A 165 -6.70 27.84 10.91
C MET A 165 -5.28 27.24 11.02
N ALA A 166 -4.28 28.07 10.75
CA ALA A 166 -2.85 27.70 10.75
C ALA A 166 -2.23 27.33 12.13
N TRP A 167 -3.04 26.97 13.13
CA TRP A 167 -2.62 26.82 14.54
C TRP A 167 -3.01 25.50 15.23
N THR A 168 -3.56 24.51 14.51
CA THR A 168 -4.07 23.26 15.11
C THR A 168 -3.31 21.98 14.73
N ARG A 169 -1.98 21.98 14.93
CA ARG A 169 -1.19 20.87 15.52
C ARG A 169 0.27 21.28 15.73
N GLY A 170 0.91 20.77 16.78
CA GLY A 170 2.30 21.08 17.12
C GLY A 170 3.31 20.50 16.13
N ASP A 171 4.49 21.12 16.07
CA ASP A 171 5.67 20.73 15.29
C ASP A 171 5.49 20.58 13.77
N SER A 172 5.25 21.72 13.10
CA SER A 172 6.32 22.29 12.26
C SER A 172 6.04 23.75 11.89
N VAL A 173 6.98 24.65 12.20
CA VAL A 173 6.91 26.03 11.70
C VAL A 173 7.28 26.03 10.22
N SER A 174 6.26 26.10 9.37
CA SER A 174 6.42 26.27 7.93
C SER A 174 6.82 27.72 7.61
N LEU A 175 8.11 28.04 7.80
CA LEU A 175 8.72 29.23 7.25
C LEU A 175 8.64 29.17 5.71
N VAL A 176 7.63 29.83 5.14
CA VAL A 176 7.44 29.97 3.70
C VAL A 176 8.46 30.98 3.16
N VAL A 177 9.72 30.52 3.04
CA VAL A 177 10.74 31.21 2.25
C VAL A 177 10.57 30.77 0.80
N GLY A 178 9.92 31.62 0.01
CA GLY A 178 9.74 31.37 -1.42
C GLY A 178 11.04 31.55 -2.21
N ASN A 179 11.25 30.67 -3.20
CA ASN A 179 11.85 30.95 -4.51
C ASN A 179 11.90 29.66 -5.36
N ASP A 180 10.74 29.04 -5.58
CA ASP A 180 10.51 27.98 -6.58
C ASP A 180 9.54 28.48 -7.68
N ASP A 181 9.54 29.80 -7.94
CA ASP A 181 8.71 30.48 -8.94
C ASP A 181 9.24 30.27 -10.36
N ALA A 182 9.04 29.06 -10.88
CA ALA A 182 9.37 28.68 -12.26
C ALA A 182 8.30 27.78 -12.93
N ASP A 183 7.06 27.79 -12.44
CA ASP A 183 5.88 27.32 -13.20
C ASP A 183 4.59 27.95 -12.63
N ASN A 184 3.84 28.69 -13.46
CA ASN A 184 2.63 29.39 -13.06
C ASN A 184 1.40 28.47 -13.15
N ASP A 185 1.08 27.77 -12.06
CA ASP A 185 -0.24 27.16 -11.85
C ASP A 185 -0.77 27.47 -10.43
N GLY A 186 -1.57 28.53 -10.35
CA GLY A 186 -2.00 29.16 -9.11
C GLY A 186 -3.15 28.46 -8.40
N LYS A 187 -2.84 27.40 -7.63
CA LYS A 187 -3.59 26.94 -6.43
C LYS A 187 -2.84 25.86 -5.61
N ASP A 188 -1.97 25.09 -6.27
CA ASP A 188 -1.39 23.88 -5.67
C ASP A 188 -0.07 24.14 -4.94
N GLY A 189 -0.20 24.69 -3.73
CA GLY A 189 0.85 24.70 -2.73
C GLY A 189 1.13 23.28 -2.19
N GLY A 190 2.38 23.02 -1.79
CA GLY A 190 2.77 21.74 -1.20
C GLY A 190 4.29 21.62 -1.05
N ILE A 191 4.72 20.73 -0.17
CA ILE A 191 6.10 20.61 0.28
C ILE A 191 6.68 19.26 -0.16
N TRP A 192 7.89 19.29 -0.71
CA TRP A 192 8.69 18.09 -0.95
C TRP A 192 9.38 17.66 0.33
N GLU A 193 9.21 16.39 0.69
CA GLU A 193 9.94 15.74 1.77
C GLU A 193 10.77 14.57 1.25
N TYR A 194 11.87 14.27 1.92
CA TYR A 194 12.88 13.31 1.53
C TYR A 194 13.26 12.40 2.71
N THR A 195 13.58 11.13 2.45
CA THR A 195 13.99 10.19 3.49
C THR A 195 15.49 10.23 3.75
N ASP A 196 15.94 9.61 4.86
CA ASP A 196 17.38 9.40 5.11
C ASP A 196 18.09 8.66 3.95
N LYS A 197 17.38 7.82 3.17
CA LYS A 197 17.93 7.14 1.98
C LYS A 197 18.28 8.15 0.89
N ALA A 198 17.37 9.08 0.59
CA ALA A 198 17.64 10.16 -0.36
C ALA A 198 18.76 11.10 0.11
N PHE A 199 18.84 11.38 1.42
CA PHE A 199 19.97 12.11 2.00
C PHE A 199 21.32 11.41 1.70
N TYR A 200 21.44 10.11 1.97
CA TYR A 200 22.67 9.38 1.70
C TYR A 200 23.00 9.28 0.19
N THR A 201 22.00 9.15 -0.69
CA THR A 201 22.21 9.22 -2.15
C THR A 201 22.72 10.59 -2.61
N LEU A 202 22.17 11.68 -2.05
CA LEU A 202 22.64 13.05 -2.33
C LEU A 202 24.08 13.26 -1.85
N VAL A 203 24.41 12.86 -0.60
CA VAL A 203 25.78 12.93 -0.07
C VAL A 203 26.76 12.09 -0.91
N ALA A 204 26.35 10.91 -1.37
CA ALA A 204 27.17 10.09 -2.27
C ALA A 204 27.41 10.79 -3.61
N PHE A 205 26.39 11.44 -4.18
CA PHE A 205 26.50 12.20 -5.42
C PHE A 205 27.43 13.42 -5.27
N GLN A 206 27.27 14.18 -4.18
CA GLN A 206 28.07 15.35 -3.82
C GLN A 206 29.56 15.00 -3.65
N ARG A 207 29.86 13.88 -2.97
CA ARG A 207 31.23 13.37 -2.80
C ARG A 207 31.84 12.86 -4.11
N LYS A 208 31.03 12.29 -5.02
CA LYS A 208 31.52 11.70 -6.27
C LYS A 208 31.75 12.75 -7.37
N PHE A 209 30.89 13.78 -7.46
CA PHE A 209 30.94 14.80 -8.49
C PHE A 209 30.76 16.23 -7.93
N PRO A 210 31.65 16.72 -7.04
CA PRO A 210 31.49 18.01 -6.36
C PRO A 210 31.42 19.22 -7.31
N ARG A 211 32.00 19.13 -8.51
CA ARG A 211 31.89 20.18 -9.55
C ARG A 211 30.45 20.46 -9.97
N VAL A 212 29.60 19.43 -10.02
CA VAL A 212 28.16 19.57 -10.39
C VAL A 212 27.44 20.43 -9.35
N TYR A 213 27.75 20.24 -8.06
CA TYR A 213 27.17 21.02 -6.97
C TYR A 213 27.70 22.47 -6.99
N ALA A 214 29.01 22.67 -7.15
CA ALA A 214 29.60 24.01 -7.25
C ALA A 214 29.04 24.82 -8.43
N ALA A 215 28.75 24.16 -9.56
CA ALA A 215 28.12 24.77 -10.72
C ALA A 215 26.65 25.16 -10.45
N LEU A 216 25.88 24.31 -9.77
CA LEU A 216 24.49 24.62 -9.43
C LEU A 216 24.38 25.75 -8.39
N GLU A 217 25.26 25.81 -7.41
CA GLU A 217 25.29 26.89 -6.40
C GLU A 217 25.68 28.26 -6.99
N THR A 218 26.39 28.28 -8.12
CA THR A 218 26.89 29.52 -8.75
C THR A 218 26.11 29.97 -9.99
N LEU A 219 25.54 29.02 -10.75
CA LEU A 219 24.79 29.33 -11.97
C LEU A 219 23.28 29.49 -11.70
N PRO A 220 22.60 30.45 -12.36
CA PRO A 220 21.15 30.60 -12.28
C PRO A 220 20.43 29.39 -12.88
N TYR A 221 19.12 29.29 -12.65
CA TYR A 221 18.30 28.24 -13.26
C TYR A 221 18.30 28.37 -14.79
N SER A 222 18.65 27.28 -15.48
CA SER A 222 18.42 27.06 -16.90
C SER A 222 17.81 25.68 -17.14
N ALA A 223 16.95 25.56 -18.15
CA ALA A 223 16.39 24.29 -18.60
C ALA A 223 17.42 23.37 -19.28
N VAL A 224 18.51 23.93 -19.81
CA VAL A 224 19.68 23.20 -20.32
C VAL A 224 20.95 24.02 -20.02
N TYR A 225 21.98 23.39 -19.46
CA TYR A 225 23.27 24.03 -19.24
C TYR A 225 24.26 23.69 -20.37
N ASP A 226 25.13 24.64 -20.71
CA ASP A 226 26.34 24.31 -21.49
C ASP A 226 27.35 23.59 -20.59
N GLY A 227 27.86 22.43 -21.02
CA GLY A 227 28.76 21.61 -20.22
C GLY A 227 30.18 22.13 -20.11
N ALA A 228 30.65 22.99 -21.03
CA ALA A 228 31.98 23.59 -20.92
C ALA A 228 31.99 24.63 -19.79
N ALA A 229 30.97 25.50 -19.74
CA ALA A 229 30.73 26.41 -18.63
C ALA A 229 30.38 25.65 -17.33
N PHE A 230 29.44 24.71 -17.38
CA PHE A 230 28.92 24.01 -16.19
C PHE A 230 29.93 23.11 -15.49
N LEU A 231 30.79 22.38 -16.23
CA LEU A 231 31.82 21.55 -15.59
C LEU A 231 33.15 22.29 -15.37
N ASN A 232 33.25 23.53 -15.83
CA ASN A 232 34.48 24.31 -15.99
C ASN A 232 35.58 23.51 -16.72
N VAL A 233 35.28 23.10 -17.95
CA VAL A 233 36.15 22.27 -18.82
C VAL A 233 36.07 22.77 -20.26
N ALA A 234 37.12 23.43 -20.74
CA ALA A 234 37.16 24.02 -22.09
C ALA A 234 37.10 22.98 -23.25
N ASN A 235 37.48 21.73 -23.01
CA ASN A 235 37.58 20.69 -24.05
C ASN A 235 36.27 19.88 -24.18
N PRO A 236 35.52 19.96 -25.30
CA PRO A 236 34.22 19.30 -25.44
C PRO A 236 34.26 17.77 -25.29
N SER A 237 35.36 17.13 -25.74
CA SER A 237 35.56 15.68 -25.57
C SER A 237 35.71 15.27 -24.10
N ALA A 238 36.32 16.13 -23.28
CA ALA A 238 36.47 15.91 -21.84
C ALA A 238 35.15 16.17 -21.10
N VAL A 239 34.39 17.21 -21.49
CA VAL A 239 33.00 17.42 -21.03
C VAL A 239 32.17 16.17 -21.27
N LYS A 240 32.17 15.63 -22.50
CA LYS A 240 31.43 14.40 -22.83
C LYS A 240 31.87 13.21 -21.98
N SER A 241 33.17 13.00 -21.79
CA SER A 241 33.71 11.91 -20.96
C SER A 241 33.22 11.99 -19.50
N VAL A 242 33.19 13.19 -18.92
CA VAL A 242 32.67 13.40 -17.56
C VAL A 242 31.16 13.12 -17.50
N LEU A 243 30.37 13.63 -18.46
CA LEU A 243 28.92 13.37 -18.54
C LEU A 243 28.59 11.87 -18.68
N GLU A 244 29.34 11.15 -19.52
CA GLU A 244 29.22 9.69 -19.68
C GLU A 244 29.53 8.96 -18.35
N SER A 245 30.55 9.43 -17.60
CA SER A 245 30.91 8.87 -16.28
C SER A 245 29.85 9.11 -15.20
N ILE A 246 29.19 10.28 -15.22
CA ILE A 246 28.07 10.59 -14.30
C ILE A 246 26.89 9.68 -14.65
N LYS A 247 26.52 9.59 -15.93
CA LYS A 247 25.43 8.71 -16.42
C LYS A 247 25.68 7.24 -16.08
N THR A 248 26.92 6.76 -16.22
CA THR A 248 27.31 5.40 -15.82
C THR A 248 27.15 5.19 -14.30
N TRP A 249 27.57 6.16 -13.48
CA TRP A 249 27.40 6.07 -12.02
C TRP A 249 25.93 6.12 -11.59
N LEU A 250 25.11 7.01 -12.17
CA LEU A 250 23.67 7.08 -11.93
C LEU A 250 22.99 5.74 -12.27
N SER A 251 23.40 5.11 -13.38
CA SER A 251 22.90 3.80 -13.83
C SER A 251 23.32 2.63 -12.92
N GLN A 252 24.27 2.83 -12.00
CA GLN A 252 24.72 1.85 -11.00
C GLN A 252 24.02 2.00 -9.65
N LEU A 253 23.17 3.02 -9.46
CA LEU A 253 22.43 3.22 -8.21
C LEU A 253 21.20 2.31 -8.12
N ASP A 254 20.88 1.88 -6.91
CA ASP A 254 19.66 1.10 -6.60
C ASP A 254 18.34 1.80 -7.00
N ILE A 255 18.39 3.11 -7.30
CA ILE A 255 17.24 3.89 -7.77
C ILE A 255 17.01 3.80 -9.29
N ALA A 256 18.04 3.48 -10.09
CA ALA A 256 17.94 3.48 -11.55
C ALA A 256 16.90 2.50 -12.15
N PRO A 257 16.66 1.30 -11.60
CA PRO A 257 15.63 0.39 -12.12
C PRO A 257 14.23 0.65 -11.54
N LEU A 258 14.06 1.62 -10.64
CA LEU A 258 12.80 1.84 -9.93
C LEU A 258 11.90 2.84 -10.68
N PRO A 259 10.62 2.52 -10.94
CA PRO A 259 9.71 3.43 -11.59
C PRO A 259 9.27 4.56 -10.65
N LEU A 260 9.07 5.76 -11.21
CA LEU A 260 8.36 6.83 -10.51
C LEU A 260 6.86 6.52 -10.45
N ILE A 261 6.23 6.81 -9.32
CA ILE A 261 4.81 6.60 -9.06
C ILE A 261 4.08 7.94 -8.84
N PRO A 262 2.76 8.03 -9.07
CA PRO A 262 1.99 9.26 -8.82
C PRO A 262 2.14 9.75 -7.38
N VAL A 263 2.22 11.06 -7.17
CA VAL A 263 2.35 11.66 -5.82
C VAL A 263 1.18 11.34 -4.87
N SER A 264 0.02 10.98 -5.40
CA SER A 264 -1.14 10.48 -4.65
C SER A 264 -1.05 8.99 -4.28
N SER A 265 0.15 8.40 -4.39
CA SER A 265 0.43 7.03 -3.96
C SER A 265 1.06 6.98 -2.57
N ALA A 266 0.72 5.97 -1.78
CA ALA A 266 1.37 5.66 -0.52
C ALA A 266 1.97 4.25 -0.58
N THR A 267 3.17 4.05 -0.04
CA THR A 267 3.93 2.78 -0.10
C THR A 267 4.56 2.46 1.25
N LEU A 268 4.48 1.20 1.69
CA LEU A 268 5.26 0.74 2.85
C LEU A 268 6.75 0.55 2.48
N PRO A 269 7.70 0.80 3.41
CA PRO A 269 9.10 0.52 3.16
C PRO A 269 9.35 -0.99 3.04
N ARG A 270 10.34 -1.38 2.24
CA ARG A 270 10.67 -2.79 1.96
C ARG A 270 10.84 -3.67 3.22
N ALA A 271 11.37 -3.11 4.31
CA ALA A 271 11.47 -3.81 5.59
C ALA A 271 10.09 -4.17 6.20
N ALA A 272 9.11 -3.27 6.10
CA ALA A 272 7.73 -3.53 6.51
C ALA A 272 7.06 -4.58 5.60
N ILE A 273 7.33 -4.55 4.29
CA ILE A 273 6.81 -5.54 3.33
C ILE A 273 7.32 -6.95 3.68
N HIS A 274 8.62 -7.11 3.98
CA HIS A 274 9.18 -8.39 4.42
C HIS A 274 8.63 -8.85 5.77
N ALA A 275 8.45 -7.95 6.74
CA ALA A 275 7.85 -8.28 8.03
C ALA A 275 6.37 -8.70 7.88
N ILE A 276 5.60 -8.04 7.01
CA ILE A 276 4.22 -8.44 6.66
C ILE A 276 4.22 -9.80 5.97
N GLN A 277 5.20 -10.09 5.10
CA GLN A 277 5.34 -11.42 4.50
C GLN A 277 5.58 -12.49 5.57
N ALA A 278 6.57 -12.30 6.45
CA ALA A 278 6.87 -13.25 7.51
C ALA A 278 5.69 -13.49 8.46
N ALA A 279 4.91 -12.44 8.78
CA ALA A 279 3.68 -12.57 9.56
C ALA A 279 2.57 -13.33 8.82
N GLY A 280 2.44 -13.13 7.50
CA GLY A 280 1.55 -13.89 6.63
C GLY A 280 1.95 -15.37 6.54
N ASP A 281 3.23 -15.64 6.26
CA ASP A 281 3.82 -16.97 6.20
C ASP A 281 3.62 -17.73 7.53
N SER A 282 3.91 -17.07 8.66
CA SER A 282 3.66 -17.63 10.02
C SER A 282 2.18 -17.97 10.25
N ARG A 283 1.26 -17.15 9.76
CA ARG A 283 -0.19 -17.36 9.90
C ARG A 283 -0.75 -18.36 8.89
N THR A 284 -0.04 -18.63 7.79
CA THR A 284 -0.34 -19.75 6.87
C THR A 284 0.15 -21.07 7.48
N ALA A 285 1.33 -21.09 8.13
CA ALA A 285 1.82 -22.26 8.85
C ALA A 285 0.97 -22.62 10.09
N ALA A 286 0.56 -21.62 10.87
CA ALA A 286 -0.35 -21.82 12.01
C ALA A 286 -1.78 -22.23 11.58
N ALA A 287 -2.19 -21.92 10.34
CA ALA A 287 -3.43 -22.38 9.76
C ALA A 287 -3.31 -23.81 9.24
N SER A 288 -3.04 -24.75 10.15
CA SER A 288 -3.19 -26.18 9.88
C SER A 288 -4.61 -26.47 9.35
N PRO A 289 -4.78 -27.40 8.39
CA PRO A 289 -6.09 -27.73 7.83
C PRO A 289 -6.94 -28.47 8.87
N SER A 290 -7.69 -27.72 9.67
CA SER A 290 -8.70 -28.29 10.56
C SER A 290 -9.75 -29.02 9.73
N SER A 291 -9.84 -30.35 9.88
CA SER A 291 -10.91 -31.16 9.29
C SER A 291 -12.30 -30.74 9.80
N THR A 292 -12.36 -30.12 10.98
CA THR A 292 -13.50 -29.32 11.45
C THR A 292 -13.86 -28.26 10.40
N THR A 293 -15.03 -28.46 9.77
CA THR A 293 -15.70 -27.42 8.99
C THR A 293 -17.03 -27.13 9.66
N GLU A 294 -17.37 -25.85 9.77
CA GLU A 294 -18.58 -25.38 10.43
C GLU A 294 -19.61 -25.01 9.36
N GLU A 295 -20.87 -25.43 9.53
CA GLU A 295 -21.95 -24.92 8.70
C GLU A 295 -22.54 -23.67 9.37
N ILE A 296 -22.30 -22.52 8.75
CA ILE A 296 -22.89 -21.25 9.16
C ILE A 296 -24.11 -20.93 8.30
N THR A 297 -25.18 -20.45 8.91
CA THR A 297 -26.34 -19.91 8.19
C THR A 297 -26.11 -18.42 7.93
N VAL A 298 -26.14 -18.02 6.65
CA VAL A 298 -25.83 -16.65 6.22
C VAL A 298 -26.94 -16.14 5.31
N GLU A 299 -27.26 -14.85 5.42
CA GLU A 299 -28.19 -14.16 4.53
C GLU A 299 -27.65 -14.15 3.08
N SER A 300 -28.50 -14.39 2.08
CA SER A 300 -28.10 -14.40 0.66
C SER A 300 -27.49 -13.08 0.20
N SER A 301 -27.94 -11.93 0.75
CA SER A 301 -27.35 -10.62 0.46
C SER A 301 -26.01 -10.36 1.16
N ALA A 302 -25.64 -11.19 2.13
CA ALA A 302 -24.35 -11.19 2.81
C ALA A 302 -23.33 -12.16 2.19
N LEU A 303 -23.65 -12.82 1.07
CA LEU A 303 -22.76 -13.71 0.33
C LEU A 303 -22.36 -13.13 -1.03
N PHE A 304 -21.11 -13.35 -1.42
CA PHE A 304 -20.59 -13.06 -2.75
C PHE A 304 -20.19 -14.36 -3.45
N ARG A 305 -20.76 -14.58 -4.64
CA ARG A 305 -20.33 -15.64 -5.57
C ARG A 305 -19.51 -15.00 -6.70
N PRO A 306 -18.36 -15.57 -7.12
CA PRO A 306 -17.65 -15.09 -8.29
C PRO A 306 -18.48 -15.35 -9.56
N VAL A 307 -18.40 -14.41 -10.50
CA VAL A 307 -18.96 -14.54 -11.85
C VAL A 307 -17.80 -14.50 -12.84
N GLU A 308 -17.76 -15.43 -13.79
CA GLU A 308 -16.70 -15.51 -14.81
C GLU A 308 -16.89 -14.46 -15.93
N SER A 309 -17.22 -13.22 -15.54
CA SER A 309 -17.45 -12.10 -16.45
C SER A 309 -16.50 -10.96 -16.14
N ASN A 310 -15.69 -10.60 -17.14
CA ASN A 310 -14.82 -9.41 -17.11
C ASN A 310 -15.59 -8.07 -17.04
N TYR A 311 -16.92 -8.12 -17.11
CA TYR A 311 -17.85 -7.00 -17.12
C TYR A 311 -18.77 -6.98 -15.88
N ASP A 312 -18.64 -7.96 -14.98
CA ASP A 312 -19.29 -7.91 -13.68
C ASP A 312 -18.52 -6.98 -12.74
N LEU A 313 -19.25 -6.02 -12.17
CA LEU A 313 -18.76 -5.05 -11.20
C LEU A 313 -19.41 -5.24 -9.83
N SER A 314 -20.10 -6.35 -9.58
CA SER A 314 -20.80 -6.63 -8.31
C SER A 314 -19.88 -6.53 -7.09
N ALA A 315 -18.62 -6.94 -7.22
CA ALA A 315 -17.61 -6.75 -6.18
C ALA A 315 -17.51 -5.27 -5.75
N SER A 316 -17.61 -4.31 -6.68
CA SER A 316 -17.57 -2.87 -6.38
C SER A 316 -18.78 -2.33 -5.60
N SER A 317 -19.87 -3.11 -5.51
CA SER A 317 -21.03 -2.83 -4.66
C SER A 317 -20.96 -3.59 -3.33
N ALA A 318 -20.28 -4.74 -3.31
CA ALA A 318 -20.02 -5.54 -2.12
C ALA A 318 -18.88 -4.97 -1.23
N THR A 319 -17.96 -4.20 -1.81
CA THR A 319 -16.85 -3.54 -1.09
C THR A 319 -17.25 -2.17 -0.54
N GLY A 320 -16.93 -1.89 0.71
CA GLY A 320 -17.28 -0.63 1.39
C GLY A 320 -16.68 0.62 0.73
N HIS A 321 -17.32 1.78 0.92
CA HIS A 321 -17.06 3.03 0.19
C HIS A 321 -15.69 3.71 0.42
N ARG A 322 -14.79 3.12 1.23
CA ARG A 322 -13.50 3.72 1.60
C ARG A 322 -12.35 3.08 0.83
N PRO A 323 -11.40 3.86 0.26
CA PRO A 323 -10.14 3.33 -0.22
C PRO A 323 -9.42 2.48 0.83
N PRO A 324 -8.78 1.36 0.45
CA PRO A 324 -7.94 0.60 1.38
C PRO A 324 -6.70 1.39 1.81
N LEU A 325 -6.35 1.29 3.09
CA LEU A 325 -5.09 1.82 3.64
C LEU A 325 -3.97 0.79 3.60
N LEU A 326 -2.73 1.28 3.76
CA LEU A 326 -1.58 0.45 4.05
C LEU A 326 -1.81 -0.33 5.35
N GLY A 327 -1.55 -1.63 5.30
CA GLY A 327 -1.84 -2.54 6.41
C GLY A 327 -3.27 -3.09 6.44
N ASP A 328 -4.21 -2.62 5.60
CA ASP A 328 -5.54 -3.24 5.46
C ASP A 328 -5.38 -4.71 5.01
N ARG A 329 -6.00 -5.61 5.76
CA ARG A 329 -6.16 -7.03 5.37
C ARG A 329 -7.31 -7.16 4.39
N VAL A 330 -7.08 -7.92 3.32
CA VAL A 330 -7.98 -8.01 2.16
C VAL A 330 -8.19 -9.45 1.69
N VAL A 331 -9.32 -9.69 1.03
CA VAL A 331 -9.70 -10.96 0.40
C VAL A 331 -10.09 -10.71 -1.06
N SER A 332 -9.55 -11.50 -1.99
CA SER A 332 -9.87 -11.43 -3.42
C SER A 332 -11.32 -11.84 -3.69
N LEU A 333 -12.11 -10.94 -4.28
CA LEU A 333 -13.46 -11.22 -4.79
C LEU A 333 -13.47 -11.44 -6.30
N SER A 334 -12.77 -10.60 -7.06
CA SER A 334 -12.75 -10.63 -8.54
C SER A 334 -11.45 -10.11 -9.16
N ALA A 335 -10.35 -10.15 -8.41
CA ALA A 335 -9.08 -9.58 -8.86
C ALA A 335 -8.46 -10.42 -9.99
N ARG A 336 -8.24 -9.82 -11.17
CA ARG A 336 -7.80 -10.54 -12.37
C ARG A 336 -6.45 -11.25 -12.17
N GLY A 337 -6.44 -12.56 -12.38
CA GLY A 337 -5.27 -13.42 -12.19
C GLY A 337 -4.93 -13.75 -10.73
N VAL A 338 -5.79 -13.37 -9.77
CA VAL A 338 -5.68 -13.75 -8.36
C VAL A 338 -6.77 -14.78 -8.04
N PRO A 339 -6.46 -15.93 -7.41
CA PRO A 339 -7.47 -16.90 -6.98
C PRO A 339 -8.58 -16.28 -6.12
N PHE A 340 -9.80 -16.77 -6.30
CA PHE A 340 -10.95 -16.35 -5.50
C PHE A 340 -10.75 -16.68 -4.01
N GLY A 341 -11.11 -15.77 -3.12
CA GLY A 341 -10.95 -15.96 -1.67
C GLY A 341 -9.51 -15.88 -1.15
N LEU A 342 -8.51 -15.65 -2.00
CA LEU A 342 -7.12 -15.53 -1.56
C LEU A 342 -6.94 -14.27 -0.69
N ARG A 343 -6.27 -14.44 0.47
CA ARG A 343 -6.06 -13.37 1.46
C ARG A 343 -4.71 -12.69 1.30
N GLY A 344 -4.63 -11.42 1.68
CA GLY A 344 -3.39 -10.66 1.70
C GLY A 344 -3.47 -9.37 2.52
N THR A 345 -2.41 -8.56 2.44
CA THR A 345 -2.28 -7.25 3.09
C THR A 345 -1.95 -6.19 2.03
N VAL A 346 -2.59 -5.03 2.11
CA VAL A 346 -2.27 -3.87 1.26
C VAL A 346 -0.92 -3.28 1.66
N VAL A 347 0.03 -3.23 0.72
CA VAL A 347 1.40 -2.73 0.91
C VAL A 347 1.69 -1.44 0.15
N ALA A 348 0.93 -1.15 -0.91
CA ALA A 348 0.87 0.17 -1.55
C ALA A 348 -0.56 0.52 -1.97
N SER A 349 -0.85 1.81 -2.11
CA SER A 349 -2.14 2.34 -2.57
C SER A 349 -1.90 3.48 -3.56
N HIS A 350 -2.62 3.49 -4.68
CA HIS A 350 -2.45 4.39 -5.80
C HIS A 350 -3.78 5.09 -6.11
N GLN A 351 -4.08 6.18 -5.39
CA GLN A 351 -5.41 6.77 -5.39
C GLN A 351 -5.84 7.29 -6.77
N ALA A 352 -4.90 7.78 -7.59
CA ALA A 352 -5.17 8.24 -8.96
C ALA A 352 -5.66 7.13 -9.92
N THR A 353 -5.34 5.87 -9.67
CA THR A 353 -5.72 4.73 -10.53
C THR A 353 -6.73 3.78 -9.87
N ALA A 354 -7.18 4.11 -8.65
CA ALA A 354 -8.04 3.26 -7.81
C ALA A 354 -7.47 1.85 -7.59
N CYS A 355 -6.15 1.70 -7.66
CA CYS A 355 -5.43 0.43 -7.49
C CYS A 355 -4.64 0.38 -6.19
N VAL A 356 -4.39 -0.82 -5.71
CA VAL A 356 -3.56 -1.13 -4.54
C VAL A 356 -2.63 -2.29 -4.87
N GLU A 357 -1.43 -2.28 -4.31
CA GLU A 357 -0.57 -3.47 -4.31
C GLU A 357 -0.87 -4.30 -3.08
N VAL A 358 -1.20 -5.57 -3.30
CA VAL A 358 -1.49 -6.55 -2.25
C VAL A 358 -0.38 -7.59 -2.23
N LEU A 359 0.15 -7.85 -1.03
CA LEU A 359 0.98 -8.99 -0.72
C LEU A 359 0.09 -10.11 -0.17
N PHE A 360 -0.05 -11.22 -0.89
CA PHE A 360 -0.92 -12.34 -0.51
C PHE A 360 -0.23 -13.32 0.45
N ASP A 361 -1.03 -14.02 1.26
CA ASP A 361 -0.59 -14.99 2.28
C ASP A 361 0.08 -16.26 1.67
N ALA A 362 -0.11 -16.49 0.37
CA ALA A 362 0.36 -17.69 -0.35
C ALA A 362 0.68 -17.39 -1.83
N THR A 363 1.47 -18.25 -2.46
CA THR A 363 1.91 -18.15 -3.87
C THR A 363 0.79 -18.51 -4.84
N PHE A 364 0.70 -17.80 -5.96
CA PHE A 364 -0.22 -18.10 -7.07
C PHE A 364 0.37 -17.73 -8.43
N SER A 365 -0.05 -18.42 -9.49
CA SER A 365 0.51 -18.31 -10.84
C SER A 365 0.50 -16.90 -11.44
N GLY A 366 -0.53 -16.10 -11.13
CA GLY A 366 -0.63 -14.71 -11.58
C GLY A 366 0.13 -13.69 -10.73
N GLY A 367 0.80 -14.10 -9.65
CA GLY A 367 1.52 -13.21 -8.74
C GLY A 367 2.89 -12.77 -9.27
N THR A 368 3.41 -11.68 -8.72
CA THR A 368 4.73 -11.10 -9.03
C THR A 368 5.54 -10.88 -7.75
N SER A 369 6.74 -10.30 -7.87
CA SER A 369 7.58 -9.85 -6.75
C SER A 369 7.43 -8.37 -6.41
N LEU A 370 6.47 -7.65 -7.01
CA LEU A 370 6.27 -6.19 -6.86
C LEU A 370 7.59 -5.40 -6.99
N GLY A 371 8.23 -5.49 -8.16
CA GLY A 371 9.55 -4.87 -8.40
C GLY A 371 10.70 -5.49 -7.58
N GLY A 372 10.52 -6.68 -7.02
CA GLY A 372 11.49 -7.31 -6.11
C GLY A 372 11.33 -6.89 -4.64
N THR A 373 10.28 -6.13 -4.28
CA THR A 373 10.03 -5.75 -2.88
C THR A 373 9.60 -6.95 -2.02
N CYS A 374 8.91 -7.94 -2.59
CA CYS A 374 8.53 -9.19 -1.93
C CYS A 374 9.07 -10.43 -2.69
N SER A 375 8.87 -11.64 -2.13
CA SER A 375 9.19 -12.88 -2.85
C SER A 375 8.30 -13.08 -4.09
N ALA A 376 8.78 -13.93 -5.02
CA ALA A 376 8.08 -14.18 -6.28
C ALA A 376 6.70 -14.85 -6.08
N TYR A 377 5.78 -14.61 -7.02
CA TYR A 377 4.43 -15.17 -7.03
C TYR A 377 3.54 -14.83 -5.81
N ARG A 378 3.94 -13.88 -4.94
CA ARG A 378 3.19 -13.45 -3.75
C ARG A 378 2.41 -12.14 -3.93
N GLY A 379 2.89 -11.19 -4.75
CA GLY A 379 2.32 -9.84 -4.82
C GLY A 379 1.51 -9.54 -6.09
N LYS A 380 0.60 -8.55 -6.07
CA LYS A 380 -0.12 -8.08 -7.26
C LYS A 380 -0.67 -6.65 -7.11
N LEU A 381 -0.54 -5.84 -8.17
CA LEU A 381 -1.32 -4.61 -8.35
C LEU A 381 -2.75 -4.96 -8.81
N VAL A 382 -3.76 -4.52 -8.07
CA VAL A 382 -5.18 -4.85 -8.28
C VAL A 382 -6.08 -3.63 -8.02
N HIS A 383 -7.20 -3.52 -8.74
CA HIS A 383 -8.18 -2.45 -8.51
C HIS A 383 -8.91 -2.67 -7.18
N TRP A 384 -9.04 -1.65 -6.32
CA TRP A 384 -9.54 -1.82 -4.96
C TRP A 384 -10.95 -2.40 -4.87
N SER A 385 -11.77 -2.21 -5.91
CA SER A 385 -13.16 -2.69 -5.96
C SER A 385 -13.28 -4.20 -6.24
N SER A 386 -12.15 -4.91 -6.28
CA SER A 386 -12.08 -6.37 -6.42
C SER A 386 -11.65 -7.06 -5.12
N LEU A 387 -11.52 -6.30 -4.02
CA LEU A 387 -11.01 -6.73 -2.72
C LEU A 387 -11.97 -6.41 -1.58
N LEU A 388 -12.38 -7.41 -0.80
CA LEU A 388 -13.06 -7.19 0.47
C LEU A 388 -12.04 -6.85 1.56
N VAL A 389 -12.04 -5.62 2.07
CA VAL A 389 -11.29 -5.26 3.30
C VAL A 389 -11.94 -5.96 4.50
N VAL A 390 -11.16 -6.76 5.23
CA VAL A 390 -11.62 -7.59 6.36
C VAL A 390 -11.12 -7.10 7.72
N SER A 391 -10.01 -6.38 7.79
CA SER A 391 -9.56 -5.74 9.04
C SER A 391 -10.30 -4.44 9.32
N THR A 392 -10.44 -4.12 10.60
CA THR A 392 -10.70 -2.75 11.07
C THR A 392 -9.37 -2.09 11.47
N PRO A 393 -9.14 -0.82 11.13
CA PRO A 393 -8.00 -0.09 11.69
C PRO A 393 -8.16 0.05 13.21
N PRO A 394 -7.06 0.05 13.98
CA PRO A 394 -7.13 0.38 15.41
C PRO A 394 -7.70 1.80 15.58
N PRO A 395 -8.41 2.10 16.68
CA PRO A 395 -8.81 3.46 16.98
C PRO A 395 -7.56 4.36 17.07
N PRO A 396 -7.64 5.64 16.66
CA PRO A 396 -6.53 6.57 16.86
C PRO A 396 -6.22 6.66 18.36
N PRO A 397 -4.94 6.82 18.75
CA PRO A 397 -4.57 6.88 20.16
C PRO A 397 -5.29 8.05 20.83
N THR A 398 -6.23 7.74 21.71
CA THR A 398 -6.91 8.74 22.51
C THR A 398 -5.92 9.30 23.52
N ASN A 399 -5.39 10.49 23.23
CA ASN A 399 -4.58 11.28 24.17
C ASN A 399 -5.45 11.74 25.34
N HIS A 400 -5.80 10.80 26.23
CA HIS A 400 -6.28 11.07 27.58
C HIS A 400 -5.14 11.60 28.46
N HIS A 401 -4.54 12.71 28.02
CA HIS A 401 -4.04 13.72 28.95
C HIS A 401 -5.23 14.39 29.65
N HIS A 402 -6.02 13.58 30.37
CA HIS A 402 -6.66 14.07 31.57
C HIS A 402 -5.54 14.45 32.52
N ARG A 403 -5.12 15.72 32.42
CA ARG A 403 -4.45 16.44 33.49
C ARG A 403 -5.42 16.42 34.66
N SER A 404 -5.31 15.36 35.46
CA SER A 404 -5.93 15.26 36.77
C SER A 404 -5.52 16.52 37.52
N LYS A 405 -6.48 17.44 37.72
CA LYS A 405 -6.32 18.52 38.67
C LYS A 405 -6.38 17.88 40.06
N GLN A 406 -5.27 17.26 40.44
CA GLN A 406 -5.02 16.79 41.79
C GLN A 406 -5.08 18.04 42.68
N LEU A 407 -6.23 18.23 43.34
CA LEU A 407 -6.48 19.37 44.20
C LEU A 407 -5.61 19.21 45.44
N LEU A 408 -4.45 19.87 45.47
CA LEU A 408 -3.69 20.05 46.70
C LEU A 408 -4.59 20.81 47.69
N PRO A 409 -4.81 20.30 48.93
CA PRO A 409 -5.57 21.02 49.93
C PRO A 409 -4.80 22.28 50.39
N GLN A 410 -5.12 23.45 49.84
CA GLN A 410 -4.58 24.70 50.37
C GLN A 410 -5.32 25.08 51.65
N HIS A 411 -4.61 24.96 52.77
CA HIS A 411 -5.08 25.34 54.09
C HIS A 411 -4.86 26.85 54.30
N HIS A 412 -5.93 27.65 54.26
CA HIS A 412 -5.88 29.09 54.58
C HIS A 412 -7.00 29.46 55.55
N GLN A 413 -6.62 30.04 56.69
CA GLN A 413 -7.53 30.62 57.67
C GLN A 413 -7.91 32.07 57.31
N PRO A 414 -9.08 32.57 57.75
CA PRO A 414 -9.63 33.83 57.25
C PRO A 414 -9.08 35.08 57.96
N LYS A 415 -9.11 36.22 57.27
CA LYS A 415 -9.18 37.56 57.87
C LYS A 415 -10.33 38.37 57.24
N GLN A 416 -10.79 39.37 57.97
CA GLN A 416 -12.13 39.95 57.86
C GLN A 416 -12.14 41.29 57.09
N SER A 417 -13.35 41.74 56.71
CA SER A 417 -13.76 43.15 56.48
C SER A 417 -13.02 43.94 55.38
N ASN A 418 -13.70 44.66 54.48
CA ASN A 418 -14.87 45.49 54.75
C ASN A 418 -15.92 45.54 53.62
N GLN A 419 -17.09 46.06 54.00
CA GLN A 419 -18.27 46.41 53.20
C GLN A 419 -18.17 47.89 52.71
N PRO A 420 -19.18 48.54 52.07
CA PRO A 420 -20.47 48.06 51.51
C PRO A 420 -20.88 48.68 50.14
N LYS A 421 -22.15 48.43 49.75
CA LYS A 421 -23.03 49.16 48.79
C LYS A 421 -22.75 48.91 47.30
N SER A 422 -23.67 48.39 46.47
CA SER A 422 -25.14 48.47 46.31
C SER A 422 -25.62 49.62 45.41
N ALA A 423 -26.11 49.26 44.22
CA ALA A 423 -27.00 50.05 43.38
C ALA A 423 -28.12 49.12 42.88
N GLU A 424 -29.34 49.64 42.73
CA GLU A 424 -30.58 48.85 42.67
C GLU A 424 -31.51 49.42 41.59
N TYR A 425 -32.19 48.57 40.80
CA TYR A 425 -33.30 49.01 39.94
C TYR A 425 -34.31 47.89 39.61
N ARG A 426 -35.61 48.25 39.67
CA ARG A 426 -36.83 47.46 39.39
C ARG A 426 -38.03 48.45 39.30
N PRO A 427 -39.25 48.09 38.80
CA PRO A 427 -39.70 46.81 38.24
C PRO A 427 -39.73 46.82 36.68
N ALA A 428 -40.79 46.74 35.86
CA ALA A 428 -42.27 46.73 35.96
C ALA A 428 -42.92 45.73 34.94
N PRO A 429 -44.21 45.33 35.05
CA PRO A 429 -44.74 44.15 34.34
C PRO A 429 -45.95 44.40 33.40
N ASN A 430 -46.31 43.39 32.57
CA ASN A 430 -47.65 42.74 32.61
C ASN A 430 -47.78 41.49 31.68
N GLN A 431 -48.83 40.69 31.96
CA GLN A 431 -49.29 39.46 31.25
C GLN A 431 -50.59 39.80 30.46
N PRO A 432 -51.49 38.87 29.98
CA PRO A 432 -51.53 37.38 29.92
C PRO A 432 -51.84 36.87 28.47
N THR A 433 -52.34 35.67 28.10
CA THR A 433 -53.21 34.61 28.70
C THR A 433 -53.06 33.22 28.04
N SER A 434 -53.28 32.13 28.82
CA SER A 434 -53.92 30.81 28.45
C SER A 434 -53.38 29.94 27.27
N SER A 435 -53.51 28.60 27.23
CA SER A 435 -54.43 27.69 27.94
C SER A 435 -53.92 26.24 28.14
N SER A 436 -54.42 25.59 29.22
CA SER A 436 -54.90 24.18 29.32
C SER A 436 -54.04 22.95 28.92
N SER A 437 -53.78 22.07 29.92
CA SER A 437 -53.89 20.56 29.92
C SER A 437 -53.24 19.67 28.83
N SER A 438 -52.75 18.45 29.09
CA SER A 438 -52.73 17.59 30.30
C SER A 438 -51.67 16.47 30.22
N ARG A 439 -51.42 15.78 31.35
CA ARG A 439 -50.47 14.66 31.53
C ARG A 439 -51.00 13.32 30.95
N PRO A 440 -50.14 12.32 30.67
CA PRO A 440 -49.89 11.26 31.66
C PRO A 440 -48.39 10.89 31.86
N LYS A 441 -48.12 9.95 32.79
CA LYS A 441 -46.77 9.43 33.15
C LYS A 441 -46.42 8.17 32.31
N PRO A 442 -45.12 7.88 32.07
CA PRO A 442 -44.65 6.54 31.72
C PRO A 442 -44.60 5.60 32.95
N PRO A 443 -44.64 4.27 32.75
CA PRO A 443 -44.55 3.27 33.84
C PRO A 443 -43.11 3.05 34.34
N GLN A 444 -42.99 2.36 35.49
CA GLN A 444 -41.73 2.13 36.22
C GLN A 444 -41.15 0.73 35.96
N SER A 445 -39.82 0.58 36.12
CA SER A 445 -39.11 -0.71 36.12
C SER A 445 -38.93 -1.28 37.54
N PRO A 446 -38.86 -2.62 37.71
CA PRO A 446 -38.67 -3.27 39.01
C PRO A 446 -37.19 -3.30 39.48
N PRO A 447 -36.92 -3.55 40.78
CA PRO A 447 -35.60 -3.39 41.39
C PRO A 447 -34.71 -4.67 41.41
N HIS A 448 -33.41 -4.47 41.71
CA HIS A 448 -32.43 -5.55 41.92
C HIS A 448 -32.48 -6.15 43.35
N PRO A 449 -32.22 -7.47 43.51
CA PRO A 449 -31.91 -8.10 44.80
C PRO A 449 -30.42 -7.92 45.20
N PRO A 450 -30.04 -8.17 46.47
CA PRO A 450 -28.78 -7.67 47.05
C PRO A 450 -27.56 -8.62 46.96
N SER A 451 -26.40 -8.07 47.31
CA SER A 451 -25.10 -8.76 47.40
C SER A 451 -24.99 -9.69 48.61
N LEU A 452 -24.20 -10.77 48.47
CA LEU A 452 -23.69 -11.60 49.57
C LEU A 452 -22.17 -11.71 49.47
N VAL A 453 -21.50 -11.73 50.62
CA VAL A 453 -20.03 -11.69 50.75
C VAL A 453 -19.50 -13.08 51.13
N ALA A 454 -18.45 -13.53 50.42
CA ALA A 454 -17.63 -14.68 50.76
C ALA A 454 -16.16 -14.39 50.37
N PRO A 455 -15.15 -15.00 51.03
CA PRO A 455 -13.81 -14.41 51.13
C PRO A 455 -12.83 -14.74 49.98
N LEU A 456 -11.78 -13.91 49.90
CA LEU A 456 -10.62 -14.09 49.04
C LEU A 456 -9.83 -15.37 49.39
N ILE A 457 -9.48 -16.16 48.36
CA ILE A 457 -8.39 -17.14 48.44
C ILE A 457 -7.11 -16.46 47.97
N VAL A 458 -6.07 -16.51 48.78
CA VAL A 458 -4.73 -16.01 48.45
C VAL A 458 -3.91 -17.15 47.84
N LEU A 459 -3.32 -16.93 46.66
CA LEU A 459 -2.17 -17.68 46.18
C LEU A 459 -0.92 -16.80 46.26
N PRO A 460 0.27 -17.36 46.57
CA PRO A 460 1.49 -16.58 46.77
C PRO A 460 2.04 -16.02 45.46
N THR A 461 2.72 -14.89 45.55
CA THR A 461 3.45 -14.25 44.44
C THR A 461 4.95 -14.35 44.70
N ASP A 462 5.68 -15.12 43.90
CA ASP A 462 7.15 -15.15 43.98
C ASP A 462 7.74 -13.84 43.46
N VAL A 463 8.39 -13.09 44.35
CA VAL A 463 9.00 -11.79 44.05
C VAL A 463 10.45 -12.00 43.60
N VAL A 464 10.67 -12.05 42.29
CA VAL A 464 12.02 -12.05 41.71
C VAL A 464 12.53 -10.62 41.57
N THR A 465 13.46 -10.22 42.43
CA THR A 465 14.15 -8.92 42.34
C THR A 465 15.19 -8.91 41.21
N PRO A 466 15.27 -7.85 40.37
CA PRO A 466 16.28 -7.75 39.33
C PRO A 466 17.69 -7.45 39.91
N PRO A 467 18.77 -7.90 39.26
CA PRO A 467 20.14 -7.66 39.71
C PRO A 467 20.63 -6.21 39.45
N PRO A 468 21.63 -5.72 40.21
CA PRO A 468 22.18 -4.37 40.05
C PRO A 468 23.02 -4.18 38.77
N PRO A 469 23.19 -2.92 38.30
CA PRO A 469 23.93 -2.61 37.07
C PRO A 469 25.46 -2.83 37.18
N PRO A 470 26.16 -3.11 36.07
CA PRO A 470 27.60 -3.38 36.06
C PRO A 470 28.46 -2.12 36.23
N SER A 471 29.70 -2.30 36.72
CA SER A 471 30.63 -1.20 37.06
C SER A 471 31.15 -0.42 35.84
N THR A 472 31.30 0.89 36.03
CA THR A 472 31.67 1.87 35.00
C THR A 472 33.08 1.70 34.44
N GLU A 473 34.02 1.18 35.24
CA GLU A 473 35.44 1.00 34.86
C GLU A 473 35.62 0.10 33.62
N LYS A 474 34.75 -0.91 33.47
CA LYS A 474 34.72 -1.79 32.29
C LYS A 474 34.26 -1.06 31.01
N MET A 475 33.51 0.03 31.16
CA MET A 475 33.06 0.87 30.05
C MET A 475 34.17 1.80 29.58
N HIS A 476 34.88 2.46 30.51
CA HIS A 476 36.00 3.35 30.17
C HIS A 476 37.19 2.59 29.56
N SER A 477 37.51 1.40 30.06
CA SER A 477 38.55 0.53 29.47
C SER A 477 38.18 -0.01 28.08
N LEU A 478 36.90 -0.20 27.76
CA LEU A 478 36.44 -0.50 26.40
C LEU A 478 36.57 0.71 25.46
N ILE A 479 36.24 1.92 25.93
CA ILE A 479 36.34 3.15 25.14
C ILE A 479 37.79 3.46 24.77
N ALA A 480 38.73 3.38 25.72
CA ALA A 480 40.16 3.55 25.45
C ALA A 480 40.67 2.55 24.39
N LYS A 481 40.28 1.28 24.53
CA LYS A 481 40.65 0.18 23.63
C LYS A 481 39.94 0.22 22.26
N TRP A 482 39.02 1.16 22.06
CA TRP A 482 38.46 1.50 20.75
C TRP A 482 39.19 2.68 20.11
N ALA A 483 39.59 3.70 20.89
CA ALA A 483 40.41 4.81 20.41
C ALA A 483 41.78 4.34 19.85
N GLU A 484 42.50 3.49 20.60
CA GLU A 484 43.75 2.83 20.16
C GLU A 484 43.60 2.03 18.84
N LYS A 485 42.36 1.71 18.43
CA LYS A 485 42.05 0.89 17.26
C LYS A 485 41.57 1.69 16.05
N GLU A 486 41.38 3.01 16.18
CA GLU A 486 41.11 3.89 15.04
C GLU A 486 42.41 4.46 14.43
N GLU A 487 43.47 4.66 15.22
CA GLU A 487 44.72 5.29 14.79
C GLU A 487 45.55 4.45 13.78
N SER A 488 45.19 3.18 13.58
CA SER A 488 45.92 2.21 12.75
C SER A 488 45.15 1.75 11.49
N ARG A 489 44.67 2.68 10.66
CA ARG A 489 43.93 2.38 9.40
C ARG A 489 44.35 3.23 8.21
N ASP A 490 44.82 2.57 7.15
CA ASP A 490 45.24 3.21 5.90
C ASP A 490 44.12 3.97 5.18
N LEU A 491 44.42 5.23 4.83
CA LEU A 491 43.46 6.23 4.34
C LEU A 491 43.08 6.10 2.84
N HIS A 492 43.29 4.95 2.20
CA HIS A 492 43.22 4.79 0.73
C HIS A 492 42.41 3.56 0.22
N ALA A 493 41.43 3.08 0.98
CA ALA A 493 40.58 1.96 0.56
C ALA A 493 39.42 2.37 -0.39
N PRO A 494 39.19 1.67 -1.52
CA PRO A 494 38.12 2.00 -2.47
C PRO A 494 36.71 1.60 -2.01
N ALA A 495 35.69 2.25 -2.60
CA ALA A 495 34.30 2.26 -2.13
C ALA A 495 33.56 0.90 -2.06
N HIS A 496 34.12 -0.18 -2.62
CA HIS A 496 33.51 -1.52 -2.59
C HIS A 496 33.37 -2.09 -1.16
N SER A 497 34.18 -1.60 -0.22
CA SER A 497 34.15 -2.00 1.21
C SER A 497 32.80 -1.72 1.90
N MET A 498 32.12 -0.61 1.55
CA MET A 498 30.87 -0.21 2.24
C MET A 498 29.69 -1.17 1.98
N ALA A 499 29.60 -1.75 0.78
CA ALA A 499 28.56 -2.74 0.47
C ALA A 499 28.76 -4.03 1.29
N GLN A 500 30.02 -4.47 1.45
CA GLN A 500 30.36 -5.61 2.30
C GLN A 500 30.07 -5.31 3.77
N TYR A 501 30.31 -4.09 4.25
CA TYR A 501 29.98 -3.66 5.61
C TYR A 501 28.47 -3.73 5.89
N PHE A 502 27.61 -3.27 4.97
CA PHE A 502 26.15 -3.40 5.12
C PHE A 502 25.68 -4.86 5.18
N ASN A 503 26.21 -5.74 4.32
CA ASN A 503 25.92 -7.18 4.40
C ASN A 503 26.39 -7.78 5.74
N LYS A 504 27.53 -7.33 6.28
CA LYS A 504 28.05 -7.78 7.58
C LYS A 504 27.23 -7.28 8.77
N LEU A 505 26.54 -6.15 8.66
CA LEU A 505 25.59 -5.66 9.67
C LEU A 505 24.26 -6.43 9.66
N GLN A 506 23.86 -6.99 8.53
CA GLN A 506 22.66 -7.84 8.42
C GLN A 506 22.90 -9.26 8.95
N ALA A 507 24.14 -9.75 8.89
CA ALA A 507 24.52 -11.07 9.39
C ALA A 507 25.01 -11.04 10.86
N ARG A 508 24.10 -11.11 11.83
CA ARG A 508 24.45 -11.54 13.19
C ARG A 508 24.64 -13.07 13.22
N PRO A 509 25.69 -13.59 13.86
CA PRO A 509 25.86 -15.03 14.08
C PRO A 509 25.07 -15.47 15.32
N ASP A 510 24.09 -16.35 15.13
CA ASP A 510 23.49 -17.14 16.22
C ASP A 510 24.10 -18.55 16.29
N MET A 511 23.75 -19.29 17.34
CA MET A 511 24.46 -20.48 17.83
C MET A 511 24.69 -21.60 16.80
N ALA A 512 25.85 -22.26 16.93
CA ALA A 512 26.19 -23.46 16.17
C ALA A 512 25.38 -24.71 16.62
N PRO A 513 25.04 -25.63 15.69
CA PRO A 513 24.40 -26.90 16.02
C PRO A 513 25.38 -27.91 16.65
N PRO A 514 24.87 -28.93 17.39
CA PRO A 514 25.70 -29.95 18.04
C PRO A 514 26.37 -30.93 17.05
N PRO A 515 27.48 -31.58 17.44
CA PRO A 515 28.30 -32.41 16.55
C PRO A 515 27.74 -33.82 16.30
N ALA A 516 28.03 -34.39 15.13
CA ALA A 516 27.60 -35.73 14.73
C ALA A 516 28.67 -36.82 14.96
N ARG A 517 28.25 -37.97 15.49
CA ARG A 517 28.94 -39.28 15.46
C ARG A 517 27.86 -40.36 15.68
N ALA A 518 27.95 -41.59 15.15
CA ALA A 518 29.02 -42.21 14.37
C ALA A 518 28.46 -42.98 13.15
N ALA A 519 29.31 -43.55 12.31
CA ALA A 519 28.94 -44.22 11.05
C ALA A 519 29.15 -45.75 11.10
N ILE A 520 28.24 -46.50 10.46
CA ILE A 520 28.38 -47.91 10.07
C ILE A 520 27.59 -48.11 8.73
N PRO A 521 27.70 -49.26 8.03
CA PRO A 521 28.54 -49.45 6.84
C PRO A 521 27.77 -49.32 5.50
N PRO A 522 28.48 -49.24 4.35
CA PRO A 522 27.85 -49.12 3.03
C PRO A 522 27.41 -50.47 2.46
N TYR A 523 26.19 -50.57 1.90
CA TYR A 523 25.77 -51.69 1.05
C TYR A 523 24.98 -51.24 -0.19
N GLN A 524 25.50 -51.66 -1.35
CA GLN A 524 24.84 -51.91 -2.65
C GLN A 524 23.98 -50.80 -3.30
N GLN A 525 24.46 -50.33 -4.46
CA GLN A 525 23.65 -49.67 -5.48
C GLN A 525 22.64 -50.67 -6.07
N GLN A 526 21.34 -50.37 -6.01
CA GLN A 526 20.37 -50.99 -6.91
C GLN A 526 20.39 -50.27 -8.26
N GLN A 527 20.36 -51.05 -9.35
CA GLN A 527 20.42 -50.54 -10.71
C GLN A 527 19.07 -49.96 -11.14
N GLN A 528 19.09 -48.85 -11.90
CA GLN A 528 17.90 -48.36 -12.58
C GLN A 528 17.56 -49.27 -13.77
N PRO A 529 16.28 -49.61 -14.01
CA PRO A 529 15.89 -50.35 -15.21
C PRO A 529 16.07 -49.49 -16.48
N PRO A 530 16.42 -50.09 -17.63
CA PRO A 530 16.77 -49.35 -18.85
C PRO A 530 15.56 -48.74 -19.56
N LEU A 531 15.81 -47.65 -20.29
CA LEU A 531 14.83 -46.99 -21.16
C LEU A 531 14.63 -47.74 -22.50
N PRO A 532 13.43 -47.73 -23.10
CA PRO A 532 13.17 -48.33 -24.40
C PRO A 532 13.77 -47.52 -25.57
N PRO A 533 14.14 -48.18 -26.69
CA PRO A 533 14.79 -47.54 -27.84
C PRO A 533 13.81 -46.79 -28.77
N PRO A 534 14.30 -45.86 -29.62
CA PRO A 534 13.48 -45.10 -30.56
C PRO A 534 13.07 -45.92 -31.80
N TYR A 535 11.87 -45.68 -32.31
CA TYR A 535 11.37 -46.29 -33.54
C TYR A 535 12.04 -45.70 -34.80
N GLN A 536 12.60 -46.57 -35.64
CA GLN A 536 13.00 -46.24 -37.01
C GLN A 536 11.83 -46.40 -37.98
N GLN A 537 11.79 -45.56 -39.03
CA GLN A 537 10.81 -45.67 -40.13
C GLN A 537 11.36 -46.56 -41.25
N GLN A 538 10.52 -47.43 -41.81
CA GLN A 538 10.73 -48.08 -43.11
C GLN A 538 9.40 -48.17 -43.90
N PRO A 539 9.45 -48.29 -45.24
CA PRO A 539 8.37 -47.81 -46.11
C PRO A 539 7.22 -48.82 -46.32
N GLN A 540 6.05 -48.29 -46.71
CA GLN A 540 4.91 -49.08 -47.19
C GLN A 540 4.56 -48.71 -48.64
N GLY A 541 4.11 -49.72 -49.40
CA GLY A 541 3.64 -49.57 -50.78
C GLY A 541 2.16 -49.17 -50.90
N PRO A 542 1.67 -48.90 -52.12
CA PRO A 542 0.34 -48.34 -52.35
C PRO A 542 -0.78 -49.38 -52.35
N PRO A 543 -2.00 -48.99 -51.91
CA PRO A 543 -3.15 -49.21 -52.80
C PRO A 543 -4.29 -48.15 -52.75
N LYS A 544 -4.74 -47.77 -53.96
CA LYS A 544 -6.11 -47.39 -54.40
C LYS A 544 -6.89 -46.23 -53.72
N GLN A 545 -7.61 -45.49 -54.59
CA GLN A 545 -8.56 -44.40 -54.27
C GLN A 545 -9.92 -44.97 -53.79
N PRO A 546 -10.82 -44.14 -53.19
CA PRO A 546 -11.76 -43.40 -54.04
C PRO A 546 -12.13 -41.97 -53.59
N GLN A 547 -12.34 -41.11 -54.61
CA GLN A 547 -13.26 -39.96 -54.71
C GLN A 547 -13.19 -38.76 -53.73
N ALA A 548 -13.43 -37.57 -54.28
CA ALA A 548 -13.10 -36.27 -53.68
C ALA A 548 -14.31 -35.48 -53.15
N ALA A 549 -14.05 -34.60 -52.18
CA ALA A 549 -14.87 -33.43 -51.87
C ALA A 549 -13.96 -32.20 -51.66
N LYS A 550 -14.48 -30.99 -51.94
CA LYS A 550 -13.67 -29.76 -52.09
C LYS A 550 -13.12 -29.21 -50.77
N MET A 551 -11.87 -28.76 -50.78
CA MET A 551 -11.35 -27.78 -49.83
C MET A 551 -11.64 -26.35 -50.32
N MET A 552 -11.87 -25.41 -49.39
CA MET A 552 -11.34 -24.05 -49.49
C MET A 552 -11.19 -23.45 -48.08
N GLY A 553 -10.00 -22.92 -47.81
CA GLY A 553 -9.66 -22.24 -46.56
C GLY A 553 -8.26 -21.66 -46.68
N GLY A 554 -8.16 -20.37 -47.01
CA GLY A 554 -6.90 -19.67 -47.22
C GLY A 554 -6.74 -18.49 -46.25
N LEU A 555 -5.64 -18.47 -45.50
CA LEU A 555 -5.23 -17.31 -44.71
C LEU A 555 -4.70 -16.21 -45.64
N LEU A 556 -4.96 -14.94 -45.29
CA LEU A 556 -4.25 -13.79 -45.84
C LEU A 556 -3.86 -12.81 -44.73
N LEU A 557 -2.70 -12.18 -44.90
CA LEU A 557 -2.06 -11.28 -43.92
C LEU A 557 -2.46 -9.80 -44.16
N PRO A 558 -2.49 -8.95 -43.12
CA PRO A 558 -3.06 -7.61 -43.17
C PRO A 558 -2.10 -6.56 -43.79
N ALA A 559 -1.88 -6.59 -45.10
CA ALA A 559 -0.93 -5.69 -45.77
C ALA A 559 -1.29 -5.24 -47.21
N GLN A 560 -2.57 -5.08 -47.58
CA GLN A 560 -2.90 -4.54 -48.93
C GLN A 560 -4.22 -3.77 -49.12
N VAL A 561 -5.07 -3.61 -48.10
CA VAL A 561 -6.40 -2.94 -48.24
C VAL A 561 -6.30 -1.40 -48.14
N LEU A 562 -5.45 -0.78 -48.96
CA LEU A 562 -5.14 0.67 -48.89
C LEU A 562 -5.08 1.41 -50.24
N LYS A 563 -5.59 0.81 -51.33
CA LYS A 563 -5.60 1.43 -52.68
C LYS A 563 -6.93 1.28 -53.48
N SER A 564 -8.06 1.06 -52.82
CA SER A 564 -9.37 0.83 -53.50
C SER A 564 -10.52 1.78 -53.10
N LYS A 565 -10.26 2.84 -52.34
CA LYS A 565 -11.26 3.84 -51.93
C LYS A 565 -10.82 5.31 -52.15
N LEU A 566 -10.10 5.60 -53.24
CA LEU A 566 -9.63 6.96 -53.56
C LEU A 566 -10.12 7.50 -54.93
N THR A 567 -11.15 6.89 -55.52
CA THR A 567 -11.65 7.20 -56.88
C THR A 567 -13.19 7.21 -56.95
N LYS A 568 -13.87 7.76 -55.92
CA LYS A 568 -15.34 7.98 -55.92
C LYS A 568 -15.81 9.32 -55.31
N HIS A 569 -14.95 10.34 -55.28
CA HIS A 569 -15.34 11.74 -55.09
C HIS A 569 -14.47 12.63 -55.97
N ALA A 570 -14.78 12.64 -57.27
CA ALA A 570 -14.11 13.45 -58.30
C ALA A 570 -15.03 13.66 -59.53
N GLN A 571 -16.32 13.89 -59.28
CA GLN A 571 -17.35 14.43 -60.17
C GLN A 571 -18.54 14.85 -59.30
#